data_AF-A0A948YWT0-F1
#
_entry.id   AF-A0A948YWT0-F1
#
_cell.length_a   1.000
_cell.length_b   1.000
_cell.length_c   1.000
_cell.angle_alpha   90.00
_cell.angle_beta   90.00
_cell.angle_gamma   90.00
#
_symmetry.space_group_name_H-M   'P 1'
#
loop_
_entity.id
_entity.type
_entity.pdbx_description
1 polymer ?
#
loop_
_entity_poly.entity_id
_entity_poly.type
_entity_poly.pdbx_seq_one_letter_code
_entity_poly.pdbx_strand_id
1 'polypeptide(L)'
;MEKSGTDTGRVTGNRATGQAKWTFMVYMAGDNNLDGAALRDIAEMARAGSTKDVNVLVQLDRLEDNLTRRFRITQGGGFKKDCIESFGDTNTGDPKILYDFVKWAADNYPADRYALILWNHGSGWWEEEKGKADDPVGRMPRRHLFNHLILLEHRSICYDDTSGGDALDNRELKGVLNQACAILGKKIDLLGMDACLMNMVEVAYQQREFVNIIVG
;
A
#
# COMPACT_ATOMS: atom_id res chain seq x y z
N MET A 1 44.63 1.63 34.51
CA MET A 1 43.89 2.42 33.52
C MET A 1 43.11 1.45 32.64
N GLU A 2 41.95 1.01 33.12
CA GLU A 2 40.98 0.26 32.33
C GLU A 2 40.16 1.24 31.50
N LYS A 3 40.11 1.04 30.19
CA LYS A 3 39.18 1.75 29.31
C LYS A 3 37.89 0.93 29.26
N SER A 4 36.88 1.38 29.99
CA SER A 4 35.51 0.88 29.86
C SER A 4 34.93 1.34 28.52
N GLY A 5 34.55 0.36 27.69
CA GLY A 5 33.77 0.58 26.49
C GLY A 5 32.34 0.95 26.86
N THR A 6 31.82 2.00 26.24
CA THR A 6 30.40 2.37 26.29
C THR A 6 29.62 1.44 25.36
N ASP A 7 29.03 0.40 25.93
CA ASP A 7 28.00 -0.43 25.30
C ASP A 7 26.73 0.40 25.12
N THR A 8 26.43 0.81 23.89
CA THR A 8 25.17 1.46 23.55
C THR A 8 24.08 0.40 23.51
N GLY A 9 23.54 0.10 24.69
CA GLY A 9 22.45 -0.84 24.90
C GLY A 9 21.28 -0.56 23.98
N ARG A 10 21.03 -1.49 23.06
CA ARG A 10 19.82 -1.58 22.25
C ARG A 10 18.67 -1.87 23.21
N VAL A 11 17.72 -0.95 23.34
CA VAL A 11 16.50 -1.15 24.14
C VAL A 11 15.70 -2.28 23.51
N THR A 12 15.88 -3.51 23.99
CA THR A 12 14.99 -4.63 23.68
C THR A 12 13.79 -4.51 24.60
N GLY A 13 12.71 -3.90 24.10
CA GLY A 13 11.41 -3.94 24.76
C GLY A 13 11.03 -5.40 25.06
N ASN A 14 10.51 -5.63 26.26
CA ASN A 14 10.12 -6.94 26.73
C ASN A 14 8.97 -7.46 25.84
N ARG A 15 9.26 -8.43 24.95
CA ARG A 15 8.28 -8.96 24.00
C ARG A 15 7.13 -9.66 24.74
N ALA A 16 5.89 -9.35 24.37
CA ALA A 16 4.79 -10.25 24.68
C ALA A 16 5.08 -11.60 24.02
N THR A 17 5.02 -12.67 24.81
CA THR A 17 5.28 -14.04 24.33
C THR A 17 4.29 -14.38 23.21
N GLY A 18 4.79 -14.56 21.98
CA GLY A 18 3.98 -14.88 20.80
C GLY A 18 3.92 -13.80 19.71
N GLN A 19 4.48 -12.60 19.95
CA GLN A 19 4.52 -11.53 18.95
C GLN A 19 5.64 -11.75 17.91
N ALA A 20 5.33 -11.56 16.62
CA ALA A 20 6.31 -11.69 15.54
C ALA A 20 7.31 -10.52 15.55
N LYS A 21 8.48 -10.70 14.94
CA LYS A 21 9.46 -9.60 14.77
C LYS A 21 9.00 -8.61 13.69
N TRP A 22 8.42 -9.13 12.61
CA TRP A 22 7.94 -8.33 11.48
C TRP A 22 6.55 -8.78 11.03
N THR A 23 5.73 -7.80 10.66
CA THR A 23 4.54 -8.03 9.83
C THR A 23 4.70 -7.21 8.55
N PHE A 24 4.75 -7.91 7.42
CA PHE A 24 4.69 -7.34 6.08
C PHE A 24 3.23 -7.34 5.63
N MET A 25 2.72 -6.15 5.31
CA MET A 25 1.37 -5.90 4.83
C MET A 25 1.48 -5.51 3.36
N VAL A 26 1.05 -6.37 2.46
CA VAL A 26 1.10 -6.14 1.01
C VAL A 26 -0.31 -5.86 0.53
N TYR A 27 -0.56 -4.61 0.14
CA TYR A 27 -1.84 -4.13 -0.36
C TYR A 27 -1.77 -4.09 -1.89
N MET A 28 -2.44 -5.05 -2.52
CA MET A 28 -2.41 -5.27 -3.96
C MET A 28 -3.72 -4.81 -4.56
N ALA A 29 -3.69 -3.64 -5.19
CA ALA A 29 -4.80 -3.16 -6.00
C ALA A 29 -4.70 -3.83 -7.37
N GLY A 30 -5.30 -5.01 -7.49
CA GLY A 30 -5.26 -5.83 -8.70
C GLY A 30 -6.46 -5.61 -9.61
N ASP A 31 -7.40 -4.74 -9.26
CA ASP A 31 -8.53 -4.37 -10.12
C ASP A 31 -8.11 -3.42 -11.24
N ASN A 32 -7.31 -3.96 -12.17
CA ASN A 32 -6.84 -3.33 -13.39
C ASN A 32 -6.06 -4.36 -14.22
N ASN A 33 -5.34 -3.90 -15.24
CA ASN A 33 -4.52 -4.76 -16.11
C ASN A 33 -3.34 -5.48 -15.42
N LEU A 34 -3.06 -5.22 -14.13
CA LEU A 34 -2.04 -5.93 -13.36
C LEU A 34 -2.58 -7.17 -12.62
N ASP A 35 -3.89 -7.48 -12.62
CA ASP A 35 -4.48 -8.62 -11.89
C ASP A 35 -3.67 -9.94 -12.03
N GLY A 36 -3.31 -10.31 -13.25
CA GLY A 36 -2.55 -11.52 -13.51
C GLY A 36 -1.11 -11.51 -12.95
N ALA A 37 -0.52 -10.33 -12.76
CA ALA A 37 0.77 -10.17 -12.09
C ALA A 37 0.64 -10.37 -10.58
N ALA A 38 -0.46 -9.94 -9.97
CA ALA A 38 -0.67 -10.12 -8.53
C ALA A 38 -0.63 -11.60 -8.11
N LEU A 39 -1.21 -12.50 -8.93
CA LEU A 39 -1.15 -13.94 -8.68
C LEU A 39 0.27 -14.51 -8.76
N ARG A 40 1.11 -13.96 -9.65
CA ARG A 40 2.52 -14.38 -9.76
C ARG A 40 3.30 -13.94 -8.53
N ASP A 41 3.12 -12.70 -8.09
CA ASP A 41 3.84 -12.17 -6.93
C ASP A 41 3.42 -12.87 -5.63
N ILE A 42 2.14 -13.23 -5.49
CA ILE A 42 1.68 -14.11 -4.39
C ILE A 42 2.39 -15.47 -4.43
N ALA A 43 2.57 -16.07 -5.62
CA ALA A 43 3.29 -17.34 -5.75
C ALA A 43 4.78 -17.19 -5.42
N GLU A 44 5.39 -16.04 -5.71
CA GLU A 44 6.77 -15.74 -5.34
C GLU A 44 6.92 -15.53 -3.83
N MET A 45 6.02 -14.77 -3.20
CA MET A 45 5.96 -14.63 -1.74
C MET A 45 5.80 -15.99 -1.05
N ALA A 46 5.01 -16.90 -1.64
CA ALA A 46 4.83 -18.25 -1.12
C ALA A 46 6.10 -19.13 -1.20
N ARG A 47 7.14 -18.74 -1.93
CA ARG A 47 8.45 -19.43 -1.87
C ARG A 47 9.15 -19.19 -0.53
N ALA A 48 8.92 -18.04 0.11
CA ALA A 48 9.44 -17.70 1.43
C ALA A 48 8.40 -17.97 2.54
N GLY A 49 7.22 -17.38 2.42
CA GLY A 49 6.10 -17.54 3.34
C GLY A 49 6.30 -16.94 4.74
N SER A 50 5.22 -16.96 5.52
CA SER A 50 5.21 -16.57 6.93
C SER A 50 5.92 -17.61 7.80
N THR A 51 6.54 -17.13 8.87
CA THR A 51 7.19 -17.93 9.92
C THR A 51 6.68 -17.51 11.30
N LYS A 52 7.28 -18.04 12.37
CA LYS A 52 7.01 -17.54 13.74
C LYS A 52 7.53 -16.13 13.99
N ASP A 53 8.53 -15.68 13.22
CA ASP A 53 9.19 -14.39 13.42
C ASP A 53 8.70 -13.34 12.39
N VAL A 54 8.04 -13.76 11.30
CA VAL A 54 7.63 -12.90 10.19
C VAL A 54 6.22 -13.29 9.74
N ASN A 55 5.29 -12.35 9.70
CA ASN A 55 4.02 -12.50 8.99
C ASN A 55 4.12 -11.86 7.60
N VAL A 56 3.63 -12.56 6.58
CA VAL A 56 3.43 -12.03 5.22
C VAL A 56 1.93 -12.05 4.96
N LEU A 57 1.33 -10.86 5.01
CA LEU A 57 -0.09 -10.65 4.87
C LEU A 57 -0.36 -9.94 3.56
N VAL A 58 -1.34 -10.40 2.81
CA VAL A 58 -1.73 -9.81 1.53
C VAL A 58 -3.21 -9.45 1.60
N GLN A 59 -3.59 -8.26 1.16
CA GLN A 59 -4.94 -7.98 0.69
C GLN A 59 -4.86 -7.77 -0.82
N LEU A 60 -5.62 -8.56 -1.57
CA LEU A 60 -5.69 -8.47 -3.02
C LEU A 60 -7.14 -8.26 -3.42
N ASP A 61 -7.39 -7.19 -4.15
CA ASP A 61 -8.63 -6.98 -4.89
C ASP A 61 -8.40 -7.27 -6.38
N ARG A 62 -9.35 -7.93 -7.05
CA ARG A 62 -9.12 -8.58 -8.36
C ARG A 62 -10.14 -8.16 -9.40
N LEU A 63 -9.64 -7.79 -10.58
CA LEU A 63 -10.47 -7.56 -11.77
C LEU A 63 -11.17 -8.84 -12.28
N GLU A 64 -10.51 -10.01 -12.21
CA GLU A 64 -11.05 -11.22 -12.84
C GLU A 64 -12.34 -11.72 -12.17
N ASP A 65 -12.47 -11.56 -10.85
CA ASP A 65 -13.59 -12.10 -10.09
C ASP A 65 -14.32 -11.10 -9.18
N ASN A 66 -13.92 -9.81 -9.17
CA ASN A 66 -14.52 -8.73 -8.37
C ASN A 66 -14.63 -9.11 -6.89
N LEU A 67 -13.57 -9.72 -6.35
CA LEU A 67 -13.51 -10.14 -4.96
C LEU A 67 -12.19 -9.69 -4.33
N THR A 68 -12.33 -8.96 -3.23
CA THR A 68 -11.20 -8.70 -2.35
C THR A 68 -10.99 -9.85 -1.37
N ARG A 69 -9.74 -10.26 -1.21
CA ARG A 69 -9.34 -11.37 -0.34
C ARG A 69 -8.15 -10.99 0.52
N ARG A 70 -8.12 -11.54 1.74
CA ARG A 70 -6.96 -11.48 2.63
C ARG A 70 -6.31 -12.83 2.79
N PHE A 71 -4.99 -12.81 2.82
CA PHE A 71 -4.16 -14.01 2.90
C PHE A 71 -3.14 -13.87 4.02
N ARG A 72 -2.81 -15.00 4.63
CA ARG A 72 -1.56 -15.17 5.37
C ARG A 72 -0.70 -16.15 4.61
N ILE A 73 0.25 -15.63 3.85
CA ILE A 73 1.03 -16.44 2.91
C ILE A 73 1.92 -17.41 3.68
N THR A 74 1.86 -18.69 3.34
CA THR A 74 2.67 -19.78 3.91
C THR A 74 3.66 -20.32 2.88
N GLN A 75 4.73 -20.96 3.34
CA GLN A 75 5.73 -21.55 2.45
C GLN A 75 5.10 -22.72 1.66
N GLY A 76 5.13 -22.65 0.32
CA GLY A 76 4.45 -23.62 -0.57
C GLY A 76 2.92 -23.46 -0.64
N GLY A 77 2.41 -22.38 -0.05
CA GLY A 77 1.01 -21.96 -0.06
C GLY A 77 0.64 -21.20 -1.35
N GLY A 78 0.24 -19.94 -1.19
CA GLY A 78 -0.18 -19.02 -2.24
C GLY A 78 -1.70 -18.83 -2.35
N PHE A 79 -2.14 -18.18 -3.42
CA PHE A 79 -3.51 -17.72 -3.63
C PHE A 79 -4.59 -18.78 -3.33
N LYS A 80 -4.39 -20.02 -3.80
CA LYS A 80 -5.40 -21.09 -3.63
C LYS A 80 -5.48 -21.67 -2.22
N LYS A 81 -4.43 -21.54 -1.41
CA LYS A 81 -4.30 -22.26 -0.13
C LYS A 81 -4.36 -21.35 1.09
N ASP A 82 -3.92 -20.11 0.95
CA ASP A 82 -3.67 -19.20 2.08
C ASP A 82 -4.75 -18.13 2.27
N CYS A 83 -5.84 -18.19 1.50
CA CYS A 83 -6.97 -17.27 1.65
C CYS A 83 -7.64 -17.52 3.01
N ILE A 84 -7.73 -16.47 3.84
CA ILE A 84 -8.33 -16.54 5.17
C ILE A 84 -9.58 -15.69 5.30
N GLU A 85 -9.73 -14.64 4.50
CA GLU A 85 -10.97 -13.87 4.38
C GLU A 85 -11.24 -13.58 2.91
N SER A 86 -12.52 -13.60 2.52
CA SER A 86 -12.99 -13.19 1.21
C SER A 86 -14.24 -12.35 1.42
N PHE A 87 -14.30 -11.20 0.78
CA PHE A 87 -15.45 -10.32 0.78
C PHE A 87 -15.71 -9.82 -0.64
N GLY A 88 -16.79 -9.06 -0.81
CA GLY A 88 -17.11 -8.45 -2.09
C GLY A 88 -16.02 -7.48 -2.55
N ASP A 89 -16.16 -7.08 -3.80
CA ASP A 89 -15.42 -5.98 -4.43
C ASP A 89 -15.23 -4.78 -3.50
N THR A 90 -14.03 -4.20 -3.50
CA THR A 90 -13.73 -2.98 -2.73
C THR A 90 -12.96 -1.99 -3.58
N ASN A 91 -13.27 -0.70 -3.40
CA ASN A 91 -12.50 0.37 -4.02
C ASN A 91 -11.13 0.49 -3.34
N THR A 92 -10.09 0.04 -4.04
CA THR A 92 -8.73 0.07 -3.54
C THR A 92 -8.10 1.46 -3.48
N GLY A 93 -8.69 2.44 -4.17
CA GLY A 93 -8.38 3.86 -4.05
C GLY A 93 -8.95 4.50 -2.78
N ASP A 94 -9.99 3.92 -2.15
CA ASP A 94 -10.58 4.48 -0.93
C ASP A 94 -9.60 4.36 0.26
N PRO A 95 -9.17 5.48 0.88
CA PRO A 95 -8.25 5.46 2.02
C PRO A 95 -8.76 4.61 3.19
N LYS A 96 -10.08 4.45 3.35
CA LYS A 96 -10.66 3.62 4.39
C LYS A 96 -10.32 2.14 4.18
N ILE A 97 -10.28 1.64 2.95
CA ILE A 97 -10.00 0.23 2.65
C ILE A 97 -8.55 -0.12 3.00
N LEU A 98 -7.61 0.77 2.68
CA LEU A 98 -6.22 0.62 3.11
C LEU A 98 -6.07 0.70 4.64
N TYR A 99 -6.73 1.68 5.28
CA TYR A 99 -6.72 1.80 6.74
C TYR A 99 -7.26 0.53 7.42
N ASP A 100 -8.40 0.00 6.95
CA ASP A 100 -9.02 -1.19 7.51
C ASP A 100 -8.12 -2.42 7.37
N PHE A 101 -7.36 -2.53 6.27
CA PHE A 101 -6.36 -3.58 6.10
C PHE A 101 -5.22 -3.46 7.11
N VAL A 102 -4.64 -2.27 7.26
CA VAL A 102 -3.56 -2.04 8.24
C VAL A 102 -4.03 -2.31 9.65
N LYS A 103 -5.24 -1.85 9.99
CA LYS A 103 -5.85 -2.11 11.30
C LYS A 103 -6.07 -3.60 11.53
N TRP A 104 -6.67 -4.30 10.57
CA TRP A 104 -6.87 -5.74 10.66
C TRP A 104 -5.55 -6.50 10.83
N ALA A 105 -4.50 -6.12 10.11
CA ALA A 105 -3.18 -6.72 10.22
C ALA A 105 -2.55 -6.48 11.60
N ALA A 106 -2.68 -5.26 12.13
CA ALA A 106 -2.17 -4.92 13.46
C ALA A 106 -2.89 -5.67 14.59
N ASP A 107 -4.21 -5.80 14.49
CA ASP A 107 -5.05 -6.47 15.48
C ASP A 107 -4.80 -7.99 15.50
N ASN A 108 -4.71 -8.63 14.32
CA ASN A 108 -4.65 -10.09 14.20
C ASN A 108 -3.23 -10.65 14.19
N TYR A 109 -2.25 -9.86 13.73
CA TYR A 109 -0.87 -10.29 13.54
C TYR A 109 0.12 -9.23 14.06
N PRO A 110 0.09 -8.92 15.37
CA PRO A 110 0.95 -7.89 15.93
C PRO A 110 2.43 -8.24 15.79
N ALA A 111 3.26 -7.21 15.59
CA ALA A 111 4.71 -7.36 15.42
C ALA A 111 5.52 -6.20 16.02
N ASP A 112 6.81 -6.47 16.28
CA ASP A 112 7.74 -5.42 16.72
C ASP A 112 7.92 -4.34 15.64
N ARG A 113 7.86 -4.74 14.37
CA ARG A 113 8.11 -3.88 13.20
C ARG A 113 7.07 -4.12 12.12
N TYR A 114 6.75 -3.08 11.36
CA TYR A 114 5.75 -3.14 10.30
C TYR A 114 6.30 -2.63 8.98
N ALA A 115 6.14 -3.43 7.94
CA ALA A 115 6.33 -3.01 6.55
C ALA A 115 4.96 -2.92 5.88
N LEU A 116 4.67 -1.78 5.23
CA LEU A 116 3.51 -1.60 4.37
C LEU A 116 3.99 -1.50 2.93
N ILE A 117 3.45 -2.33 2.04
CA ILE A 117 3.82 -2.38 0.63
C ILE A 117 2.56 -2.09 -0.17
N LEU A 118 2.60 -1.03 -0.98
CA LEU A 118 1.54 -0.64 -1.90
C LEU A 118 1.94 -1.08 -3.30
N TRP A 119 1.14 -1.97 -3.90
CA TRP A 119 1.43 -2.63 -5.17
C TRP A 119 0.34 -2.26 -6.19
N ASN A 120 0.73 -1.60 -7.29
CA ASN A 120 -0.12 -1.20 -8.42
C ASN A 120 0.71 -0.38 -9.45
N HIS A 121 0.06 0.30 -10.39
CA HIS A 121 0.51 1.56 -10.98
C HIS A 121 0.69 2.69 -9.95
N GLY A 122 1.47 3.67 -10.36
CA GLY A 122 1.70 4.91 -9.64
C GLY A 122 2.02 6.05 -10.62
N SER A 123 1.66 7.27 -10.23
CA SER A 123 1.93 8.49 -11.00
C SER A 123 2.88 9.45 -10.27
N GLY A 124 3.30 9.09 -9.05
CA GLY A 124 4.26 9.86 -8.28
C GLY A 124 3.70 11.20 -7.81
N TRP A 125 4.41 12.29 -8.09
CA TRP A 125 3.95 13.67 -7.81
C TRP A 125 3.49 14.42 -9.06
N TRP A 126 3.62 13.83 -10.25
CA TRP A 126 3.51 14.56 -11.50
C TRP A 126 2.09 14.58 -12.05
N GLU A 127 1.54 15.78 -12.26
CA GLU A 127 0.31 15.93 -13.03
C GLU A 127 0.59 15.94 -14.54
N GLU A 128 0.24 14.87 -15.26
CA GLU A 128 0.11 15.03 -16.72
C GLU A 128 -1.13 15.88 -17.00
N GLU A 129 -0.96 17.15 -17.39
CA GLU A 129 -2.00 17.92 -18.07
C GLU A 129 -2.28 17.32 -19.47
N LYS A 130 -2.92 16.15 -19.56
CA LYS A 130 -3.42 15.66 -20.86
C LYS A 130 -4.87 16.04 -21.05
N GLY A 131 -5.04 17.30 -21.44
CA GLY A 131 -6.31 17.90 -21.86
C GLY A 131 -6.16 19.09 -22.82
N LYS A 132 -5.05 19.23 -23.53
CA LYS A 132 -5.00 19.95 -24.81
C LYS A 132 -4.58 18.96 -25.88
N ALA A 133 -5.51 18.07 -26.24
CA ALA A 133 -5.44 17.48 -27.56
C ALA A 133 -5.49 18.63 -28.57
N ASP A 134 -4.54 18.65 -29.50
CA ASP A 134 -4.55 19.55 -30.64
C ASP A 134 -5.91 19.46 -31.34
N ASP A 135 -6.70 20.53 -31.23
CA ASP A 135 -7.89 20.72 -32.04
C ASP A 135 -7.41 21.03 -33.47
N PRO A 136 -7.64 20.15 -34.47
CA PRO A 136 -7.22 20.43 -35.83
C PRO A 136 -8.07 21.53 -36.49
N VAL A 137 -9.11 22.05 -35.80
CA VAL A 137 -10.04 23.05 -36.33
C VAL A 137 -10.28 24.13 -35.27
N GLY A 138 -9.25 24.92 -34.97
CA GLY A 138 -9.23 26.00 -33.96
C GLY A 138 -10.54 26.75 -33.70
N ARG A 139 -11.43 26.16 -32.90
CA ARG A 139 -12.67 26.76 -32.43
C ARG A 139 -12.68 26.62 -30.92
N MET A 140 -12.43 27.73 -30.23
CA MET A 140 -12.57 27.79 -28.77
C MET A 140 -13.96 27.28 -28.34
N PRO A 141 -14.05 26.26 -27.47
CA PRO A 141 -15.33 25.87 -26.92
C PRO A 141 -15.77 26.92 -25.90
N ARG A 142 -17.05 27.29 -25.98
CA ARG A 142 -17.71 28.17 -25.02
C ARG A 142 -17.63 27.54 -23.63
N ARG A 143 -17.01 28.25 -22.68
CA ARG A 143 -16.98 27.86 -21.27
C ARG A 143 -18.42 27.74 -20.73
N HIS A 144 -18.81 26.54 -20.34
CA HIS A 144 -19.98 26.31 -19.50
C HIS A 144 -19.60 26.60 -18.05
N LEU A 145 -20.38 27.42 -17.36
CA LEU A 145 -20.04 28.01 -16.06
C LEU A 145 -20.12 27.04 -14.87
N PHE A 146 -20.51 25.78 -15.07
CA PHE A 146 -20.61 24.76 -14.03
C PHE A 146 -20.42 23.38 -14.66
N ASN A 147 -19.18 22.87 -14.66
CA ASN A 147 -18.90 21.44 -14.86
C ASN A 147 -17.63 21.10 -14.09
N HIS A 148 -17.80 20.68 -12.84
CA HIS A 148 -16.81 19.93 -12.08
C HIS A 148 -16.92 18.45 -12.46
N LEU A 149 -16.46 18.09 -13.66
CA LEU A 149 -16.36 16.70 -14.09
C LEU A 149 -14.90 16.26 -13.96
N ILE A 150 -14.62 15.69 -12.78
CA ILE A 150 -13.63 14.68 -12.43
C ILE A 150 -12.25 14.89 -13.08
N LEU A 151 -11.39 15.59 -12.34
CA LEU A 151 -9.96 15.66 -12.65
C LEU A 151 -9.37 14.26 -12.39
N LEU A 152 -8.79 13.65 -13.41
CA LEU A 152 -7.88 12.52 -13.26
C LEU A 152 -6.78 12.94 -12.27
N GLU A 153 -6.78 12.36 -11.07
CA GLU A 153 -5.75 12.67 -10.09
C GLU A 153 -4.48 11.89 -10.46
N HIS A 154 -3.50 12.64 -10.96
CA HIS A 154 -2.22 12.14 -11.45
C HIS A 154 -1.15 12.09 -10.34
N ARG A 155 -1.55 12.05 -9.07
CA ARG A 155 -0.64 12.05 -7.90
C ARG A 155 -1.00 10.92 -6.95
N SER A 156 -1.14 9.74 -7.52
CA SER A 156 -1.85 8.62 -6.91
C SER A 156 -1.11 7.29 -7.08
N ILE A 157 -1.53 6.33 -6.29
CA ILE A 157 -1.10 4.93 -6.29
C ILE A 157 -2.35 4.06 -6.07
N CYS A 158 -2.28 2.75 -6.33
CA CYS A 158 -3.39 1.84 -6.07
C CYS A 158 -4.65 2.20 -6.88
N TYR A 159 -4.51 2.22 -8.20
CA TYR A 159 -5.60 2.47 -9.16
C TYR A 159 -6.59 1.30 -9.21
N ASP A 160 -7.87 1.67 -9.30
CA ASP A 160 -9.02 0.80 -9.29
C ASP A 160 -9.93 1.09 -10.49
N ASP A 161 -9.86 0.22 -11.51
CA ASP A 161 -10.49 0.46 -12.80
C ASP A 161 -12.03 0.34 -12.71
N THR A 162 -12.57 -0.53 -11.85
CA THR A 162 -14.02 -0.76 -11.78
C THR A 162 -14.74 0.12 -10.75
N SER A 163 -14.01 0.78 -9.84
CA SER A 163 -14.55 1.81 -8.93
C SER A 163 -14.64 3.21 -9.53
N GLY A 164 -14.85 3.31 -10.86
CA GLY A 164 -14.92 4.59 -11.56
C GLY A 164 -13.54 5.19 -11.89
N GLY A 165 -12.49 4.37 -11.86
CA GLY A 165 -11.11 4.81 -12.10
C GLY A 165 -10.50 5.54 -10.89
N ASP A 166 -10.95 5.20 -9.69
CA ASP A 166 -10.46 5.82 -8.45
C ASP A 166 -9.03 5.36 -8.14
N ALA A 167 -8.29 6.16 -7.38
CA ALA A 167 -6.93 5.85 -6.97
C ALA A 167 -6.58 6.61 -5.70
N LEU A 168 -5.77 6.00 -4.85
CA LEU A 168 -5.37 6.61 -3.58
C LEU A 168 -4.41 7.78 -3.83
N ASP A 169 -4.86 9.00 -3.58
CA ASP A 169 -4.04 10.20 -3.77
C ASP A 169 -2.97 10.34 -2.66
N ASN A 170 -1.90 11.10 -2.92
CA ASN A 170 -0.81 11.27 -1.94
C ASN A 170 -1.23 11.93 -0.61
N ARG A 171 -2.25 12.79 -0.60
CA ARG A 171 -2.86 13.43 0.59
C ARG A 171 -3.71 12.43 1.37
N GLU A 172 -4.48 11.61 0.68
CA GLU A 172 -5.24 10.51 1.28
C GLU A 172 -4.29 9.49 1.90
N LEU A 173 -3.26 9.06 1.16
CA LEU A 173 -2.20 8.20 1.68
C LEU A 173 -1.57 8.79 2.94
N LYS A 174 -1.28 10.10 2.96
CA LYS A 174 -0.78 10.80 4.16
C LYS A 174 -1.76 10.67 5.33
N GLY A 175 -3.06 10.82 5.08
CA GLY A 175 -4.12 10.65 6.06
C GLY A 175 -4.15 9.23 6.64
N VAL A 176 -4.09 8.23 5.77
CA VAL A 176 -4.07 6.81 6.16
C VAL A 176 -2.81 6.48 6.97
N LEU A 177 -1.63 6.94 6.55
CA LEU A 177 -0.38 6.71 7.28
C LEU A 177 -0.38 7.36 8.66
N ASN A 178 -1.00 8.54 8.81
CA ASN A 178 -1.21 9.16 10.11
C ASN A 178 -2.09 8.30 11.03
N GLN A 179 -3.23 7.81 10.50
CA GLN A 179 -4.13 6.92 11.25
C GLN A 179 -3.46 5.58 11.59
N ALA A 180 -2.72 5.00 10.65
CA ALA A 180 -1.93 3.80 10.84
C ALA A 180 -0.91 3.97 11.97
N CYS A 181 -0.17 5.08 11.99
CA CYS A 181 0.78 5.37 13.07
C CYS A 181 0.09 5.49 14.43
N ALA A 182 -1.11 6.08 14.48
CA ALA A 182 -1.88 6.21 15.71
C ALA A 182 -2.27 4.85 16.28
N ILE A 183 -2.74 3.91 15.46
CA ILE A 183 -3.13 2.57 15.93
C ILE A 183 -1.92 1.67 16.21
N LEU A 184 -0.81 1.85 15.50
CA LEU A 184 0.43 1.10 15.74
C LEU A 184 1.22 1.64 16.94
N GLY A 185 0.93 2.87 17.38
CA GLY A 185 1.66 3.58 18.42
C GLY A 185 3.09 3.98 18.04
N LYS A 186 3.43 3.92 16.74
CA LYS A 186 4.77 4.17 16.19
C LYS A 186 4.70 4.45 14.69
N LYS A 187 5.78 5.01 14.13
CA LYS A 187 5.96 5.11 12.68
C LYS A 187 6.01 3.72 12.04
N ILE A 188 5.53 3.63 10.81
CA ILE A 188 5.73 2.44 9.97
C ILE A 188 7.23 2.35 9.64
N ASP A 189 7.80 1.16 9.76
CA ASP A 189 9.24 0.98 9.64
C ASP A 189 9.73 1.01 8.20
N LEU A 190 8.93 0.47 7.30
CA LEU A 190 9.21 0.45 5.88
C LEU A 190 7.92 0.69 5.11
N LEU A 191 7.92 1.69 4.23
CA LEU A 191 6.90 1.86 3.20
C LEU A 191 7.51 1.47 1.86
N GLY A 192 7.06 0.34 1.32
CA GLY A 192 7.34 -0.08 -0.04
C GLY A 192 6.28 0.49 -0.97
N MET A 193 6.70 1.09 -2.07
CA MET A 193 5.82 1.51 -3.15
C MET A 193 6.26 0.76 -4.40
N ASP A 194 5.69 -0.44 -4.58
CA ASP A 194 5.90 -1.28 -5.77
C ASP A 194 4.98 -0.76 -6.88
N ALA A 195 5.30 0.46 -7.33
CA ALA A 195 4.52 1.24 -8.26
C ALA A 195 5.41 2.28 -8.95
N CYS A 196 5.10 2.59 -10.21
CA CYS A 196 5.89 3.52 -10.99
C CYS A 196 5.98 4.90 -10.33
N LEU A 197 7.14 5.55 -10.45
CA LEU A 197 7.32 6.97 -10.11
C LEU A 197 7.12 7.33 -8.62
N MET A 198 7.01 6.36 -7.72
CA MET A 198 6.75 6.64 -6.31
C MET A 198 7.99 6.92 -5.46
N ASN A 199 9.19 6.55 -5.93
CA ASN A 199 10.45 6.86 -5.26
C ASN A 199 11.00 8.25 -5.63
N MET A 200 10.17 9.27 -5.43
CA MET A 200 10.49 10.67 -5.66
C MET A 200 10.58 11.45 -4.35
N VAL A 201 11.40 12.51 -4.32
CA VAL A 201 11.67 13.28 -3.08
C VAL A 201 10.42 13.97 -2.56
N GLU A 202 9.51 14.41 -3.43
CA GLU A 202 8.25 15.06 -3.10
C GLU A 202 7.31 14.10 -2.38
N VAL A 203 7.15 12.90 -2.93
CA VAL A 203 6.36 11.81 -2.33
C VAL A 203 6.96 11.45 -0.97
N ALA A 204 8.28 11.22 -0.92
CA ALA A 204 8.96 10.87 0.32
C ALA A 204 8.83 11.96 1.39
N TYR A 205 8.98 13.23 1.00
CA TYR A 205 8.86 14.37 1.90
C TYR A 205 7.45 14.47 2.48
N GLN A 206 6.41 14.15 1.71
CA GLN A 206 5.03 14.16 2.19
C GLN A 206 4.78 13.12 3.28
N GLN A 207 5.43 11.96 3.21
CA GLN A 207 5.22 10.84 4.14
C GLN A 207 6.23 10.76 5.31
N ARG A 208 7.29 11.58 5.31
CA ARG A 208 8.43 11.52 6.26
C ARG A 208 8.07 11.51 7.76
N GLU A 209 6.91 12.05 8.13
CA GLU A 209 6.47 12.10 9.53
C GLU A 209 5.94 10.73 10.00
N PHE A 210 5.59 9.82 9.08
CA PHE A 210 4.88 8.57 9.38
C PHE A 210 5.69 7.31 9.08
N VAL A 211 6.76 7.42 8.29
CA VAL A 211 7.57 6.27 7.85
C VAL A 211 9.05 6.50 8.15
N ASN A 212 9.76 5.43 8.49
CA ASN A 212 11.21 5.51 8.75
C ASN A 212 12.05 5.34 7.47
N ILE A 213 11.64 4.44 6.58
CA ILE A 213 12.33 4.09 5.33
C ILE A 213 11.29 3.97 4.22
N ILE A 214 11.63 4.48 3.04
CA ILE A 214 10.87 4.30 1.81
C ILE A 214 11.71 3.47 0.83
N VAL A 215 11.05 2.54 0.13
CA VAL A 215 11.62 1.75 -0.98
C VAL A 215 10.65 1.83 -2.16
N GLY A 216 11.15 2.05 -3.37
CA GLY A 216 10.38 2.05 -4.61
C GLY A 216 11.28 2.24 -5.83
#